data_AF-K1TH35-F1
#
_entry.id   AF-K1TH35-F1
#
_cell.length_a   1.000
_cell.length_b   1.000
_cell.length_c   1.000
_cell.angle_alpha   90.00
_cell.angle_beta   90.00
_cell.angle_gamma   90.00
#
_symmetry.space_group_name_H-M   'P 1'
#
loop_
_entity.id
_entity.type
_entity.pdbx_description
1 polymer ?
#
loop_
_entity_poly.entity_id
_entity_poly.type
_entity_poly.pdbx_seq_one_letter_code
_entity_poly.pdbx_strand_id
1 'polypeptide(L)'
;SVTAAYRRALDQYLADPMNENFELPEEVLAELTRTSHRHYSPGFYFGREQARQATDSATYIREWEFVGTVDGWENGVASCQQRGKWSLGDTLEVLCPDGRSIPLNPEWIKNEAGELVESTPHAMERYTIPTPELPPMSLLRRKV
;
A
#
# COMPACT_ATOMS: atom_id res chain seq x y z
N SER A 1 -5.10 -0.10 2.93
CA SER A 1 -6.17 0.55 2.14
C SER A 1 -6.88 1.55 3.04
N VAL A 2 -7.58 2.54 2.46
CA VAL A 2 -8.34 3.55 3.23
C VAL A 2 -9.31 2.88 4.22
N THR A 3 -10.08 1.88 3.77
CA THR A 3 -11.01 1.15 4.64
C THR A 3 -10.32 0.46 5.81
N ALA A 4 -9.16 -0.18 5.58
CA ALA A 4 -8.40 -0.84 6.64
C ALA A 4 -7.86 0.17 7.67
N ALA A 5 -7.40 1.33 7.23
CA ALA A 5 -6.93 2.40 8.12
C ALA A 5 -8.06 2.89 9.04
N TYR A 6 -9.24 3.21 8.47
CA TYR A 6 -10.40 3.61 9.27
C TYR A 6 -10.89 2.51 10.21
N ARG A 7 -10.93 1.25 9.74
CA ARG A 7 -11.32 0.11 10.58
C ARG A 7 -10.38 -0.02 11.78
N ARG A 8 -9.06 0.03 11.56
CA ARG A 8 -8.06 -0.06 12.64
C ARG A 8 -8.21 1.08 13.66
N ALA A 9 -8.43 2.31 13.20
CA ALA A 9 -8.66 3.45 14.07
C ALA A 9 -9.91 3.26 14.96
N LEU A 10 -11.01 2.81 14.35
CA LEU A 10 -12.26 2.55 15.07
C LEU A 10 -12.11 1.41 16.06
N ASP A 11 -11.52 0.29 15.66
CA ASP A 11 -11.36 -0.89 16.51
C ASP A 11 -10.48 -0.55 17.73
N GLN A 12 -9.47 0.29 17.59
CA GLN A 12 -8.64 0.77 18.70
C GLN A 12 -9.38 1.71 19.64
N TYR A 13 -10.13 2.68 19.10
CA TYR A 13 -10.94 3.57 19.93
C TYR A 13 -12.00 2.79 20.71
N LEU A 14 -12.66 1.83 20.06
CA LEU A 14 -13.70 1.01 20.68
C LEU A 14 -13.17 0.00 21.71
N ALA A 15 -11.86 -0.27 21.73
CA ALA A 15 -11.25 -1.10 22.76
C ALA A 15 -11.26 -0.42 24.14
N ASP A 16 -11.19 0.92 24.19
CA ASP A 16 -11.34 1.71 25.40
C ASP A 16 -12.03 3.06 25.11
N PRO A 17 -13.36 3.06 24.92
CA PRO A 17 -14.10 4.23 24.45
C PRO A 17 -14.21 5.34 25.51
N MET A 18 -13.82 5.06 26.76
CA MET A 18 -13.84 6.02 27.86
C MET A 18 -12.48 6.71 28.07
N ASN A 19 -11.46 6.35 27.27
CA ASN A 19 -10.16 6.99 27.31
C ASN A 19 -10.22 8.40 26.73
N GLU A 20 -10.23 9.41 27.60
CA GLU A 20 -10.21 10.83 27.22
C GLU A 20 -8.90 11.26 26.54
N ASN A 21 -7.84 10.44 26.64
CA ASN A 21 -6.52 10.69 26.04
C ASN A 21 -6.24 9.77 24.85
N PHE A 22 -7.27 9.35 24.12
CA PHE A 22 -7.06 8.55 22.91
C PHE A 22 -6.22 9.33 21.88
N GLU A 23 -5.07 8.76 21.52
CA GLU A 23 -4.23 9.25 20.42
C GLU A 23 -4.32 8.28 19.24
N LEU A 24 -4.57 8.82 18.05
CA LEU A 24 -4.60 8.03 16.83
C LEU A 24 -3.17 7.55 16.51
N PRO A 25 -2.92 6.24 16.29
CA PRO A 25 -1.59 5.80 15.95
C PRO A 25 -1.13 6.35 14.60
N GLU A 26 0.15 6.71 14.53
CA GLU A 26 0.79 7.27 13.34
C GLU A 26 0.65 6.36 12.11
N GLU A 27 0.67 5.04 12.30
CA GLU A 27 0.49 4.06 11.22
C GLU A 27 -0.82 4.22 10.44
N VAL A 28 -1.90 4.66 11.12
CA VAL A 28 -3.19 4.90 10.46
C VAL A 28 -3.07 6.08 9.50
N LEU A 29 -2.46 7.17 9.96
CA LEU A 29 -2.24 8.36 9.12
C LEU A 29 -1.29 8.04 7.98
N ALA A 30 -0.21 7.29 8.23
CA ALA A 30 0.73 6.86 7.21
C ALA A 30 0.06 6.03 6.10
N GLU A 31 -0.84 5.10 6.44
CA GLU A 31 -1.55 4.31 5.41
C GLU A 31 -2.52 5.17 4.57
N LEU A 32 -3.12 6.19 5.17
CA LEU A 32 -3.96 7.16 4.47
C LEU A 32 -3.17 8.00 3.47
N THR A 33 -1.93 8.37 3.78
CA THR A 33 -1.07 9.13 2.86
C THR A 33 -0.43 8.28 1.75
N ARG A 34 -0.31 6.97 1.95
CA ARG A 34 0.21 6.04 0.92
C ARG A 34 -0.74 5.84 -0.26
N THR A 35 -2.04 5.98 -0.02
CA THR A 35 -3.05 5.90 -1.09
C THR A 35 -3.17 7.27 -1.76
N SER A 36 -3.33 7.31 -3.08
CA SER A 36 -3.55 8.57 -3.81
C SER A 36 -4.65 9.42 -3.16
N HIS A 37 -4.30 10.60 -2.67
CA HIS A 37 -5.20 11.48 -1.95
C HIS A 37 -5.01 12.95 -2.32
N ARG A 38 -5.97 13.80 -1.93
CA ARG A 38 -5.80 15.26 -1.90
C ARG A 38 -5.43 15.68 -0.48
N HIS A 39 -4.86 16.87 -0.32
CA HIS A 39 -4.59 17.42 1.00
C HIS A 39 -5.81 17.28 1.91
N TYR A 40 -5.60 16.65 3.07
CA TYR A 40 -6.63 16.53 4.07
C TYR A 40 -6.99 17.91 4.61
N SER A 41 -8.29 18.09 4.86
CA SER A 41 -8.87 19.31 5.40
C SER A 41 -9.85 18.92 6.49
N PRO A 42 -9.91 19.67 7.61
CA PRO A 42 -10.96 19.45 8.61
C PRO A 42 -12.36 19.72 8.06
N GLY A 43 -12.47 20.25 6.83
CA GLY A 43 -13.73 20.60 6.21
C GLY A 43 -14.45 21.65 7.04
N PHE A 44 -15.76 21.50 7.16
CA PHE A 44 -16.61 22.46 7.88
C PHE A 44 -16.87 22.09 9.34
N TYR A 45 -16.28 21.00 9.84
CA TYR A 45 -16.56 20.49 11.19
C TYR A 45 -16.20 21.50 12.28
N PHE A 46 -15.09 22.22 12.12
CA PHE A 46 -14.65 23.27 13.06
C PHE A 46 -14.97 24.70 12.58
N GLY A 47 -15.92 24.85 11.66
CA GLY A 47 -16.29 26.14 11.07
C GLY A 47 -15.69 26.37 9.68
N ARG A 48 -16.25 27.33 8.94
CA ARG A 48 -15.90 27.60 7.54
C ARG A 48 -14.49 28.15 7.40
N GLU A 49 -14.04 28.93 8.37
CA GLU A 49 -12.70 29.53 8.39
C GLU A 49 -11.58 28.48 8.42
N GLN A 50 -11.86 27.27 8.90
CA GLN A 50 -10.89 26.17 8.97
C GLN A 50 -10.95 25.25 7.76
N ALA A 51 -11.96 25.39 6.90
CA ALA A 51 -12.11 24.60 5.69
C ALA A 51 -11.03 25.01 4.68
N ARG A 52 -9.94 24.24 4.62
CA ARG A 52 -8.89 24.42 3.61
C ARG A 52 -9.33 23.78 2.30
N GLN A 53 -9.19 24.52 1.21
CA GLN A 53 -9.34 23.99 -0.14
C GLN A 53 -7.98 24.06 -0.83
N ALA A 54 -7.47 22.92 -1.32
CA ALA A 54 -6.27 22.91 -2.14
C ALA A 54 -6.63 23.43 -3.55
N THR A 55 -6.54 24.74 -3.75
CA THR A 55 -6.77 25.41 -5.05
C THR A 55 -5.51 25.51 -5.90
N ASP A 56 -4.34 25.31 -5.28
CA ASP A 56 -3.06 25.67 -5.89
C ASP A 56 -2.53 24.57 -6.83
N SER A 57 -3.02 23.33 -6.69
CA SER A 57 -2.78 22.26 -7.66
C SER A 57 -3.93 21.26 -7.69
N ALA A 58 -4.24 20.73 -8.88
CA ALA A 58 -5.19 19.62 -9.05
C ALA A 58 -4.54 18.25 -8.80
N THR A 59 -3.27 18.23 -8.39
CA THR A 59 -2.39 17.06 -8.36
C THR A 59 -2.73 16.17 -7.16
N TYR A 60 -2.84 14.87 -7.41
CA TYR A 60 -2.95 13.88 -6.35
C TYR A 60 -1.58 13.66 -5.71
N ILE A 61 -1.54 13.62 -4.38
CA ILE A 61 -0.35 13.17 -3.65
C ILE A 61 -0.40 11.64 -3.71
N ARG A 62 0.63 11.05 -4.33
CA ARG A 62 0.75 9.59 -4.44
C ARG A 62 2.19 9.19 -4.24
N GLU A 63 2.51 8.77 -3.02
CA GLU A 63 3.85 8.27 -2.68
C GLU A 63 4.06 6.82 -3.14
N TRP A 64 2.99 6.10 -3.48
CA TRP A 64 3.05 4.69 -3.86
C TRP A 64 2.18 4.34 -5.06
N GLU A 65 2.74 3.55 -5.96
CA GLU A 65 2.09 2.97 -7.13
C GLU A 65 1.78 1.49 -6.94
N PHE A 66 0.60 1.08 -7.37
CA PHE A 66 0.22 -0.34 -7.36
C PHE A 66 0.83 -1.03 -8.58
N VAL A 67 1.65 -2.05 -8.36
CA VAL A 67 2.48 -2.67 -9.41
C VAL A 67 2.21 -4.17 -9.62
N GLY A 68 1.48 -4.83 -8.72
CA GLY A 68 1.08 -6.22 -8.94
C GLY A 68 0.24 -6.83 -7.82
N THR A 69 -0.29 -8.02 -8.06
CA THR A 69 -1.01 -8.84 -7.07
C THR A 69 -0.22 -10.09 -6.73
N VAL A 70 -0.37 -10.59 -5.50
CA VAL A 70 0.09 -11.92 -5.10
C VAL A 70 -1.06 -12.91 -5.32
N ASP A 71 -0.85 -13.88 -6.20
CA ASP A 71 -1.82 -14.95 -6.48
C ASP A 71 -1.64 -16.13 -5.51
N GLY A 72 -0.41 -16.35 -5.04
CA GLY A 72 -0.08 -17.39 -4.08
C GLY A 72 1.36 -17.32 -3.61
N TRP A 73 1.72 -18.13 -2.63
CA TRP A 73 3.07 -18.21 -2.08
C TRP A 73 3.39 -19.66 -1.73
N GLU A 74 4.60 -20.11 -2.07
CA GLU A 74 5.08 -21.45 -1.75
C GLU A 74 6.62 -21.42 -1.61
N ASN A 75 7.16 -22.08 -0.59
CA ASN A 75 8.60 -22.31 -0.41
C ASN A 75 9.47 -21.04 -0.54
N GLY A 76 9.05 -19.91 0.04
CA GLY A 76 9.80 -18.65 -0.02
C GLY A 76 9.58 -17.84 -1.28
N VAL A 77 8.71 -18.28 -2.19
CA VAL A 77 8.49 -17.66 -3.50
C VAL A 77 7.03 -17.29 -3.67
N ALA A 78 6.76 -16.02 -3.95
CA ALA A 78 5.44 -15.55 -4.33
C ALA A 78 5.23 -15.71 -5.84
N SER A 79 4.05 -16.18 -6.22
CA SER A 79 3.52 -16.08 -7.59
C SER A 79 2.71 -14.80 -7.71
N CYS A 80 3.08 -13.96 -8.66
CA CYS A 80 2.53 -12.62 -8.81
C CYS A 80 1.98 -12.38 -10.21
N GLN A 81 1.05 -11.44 -10.33
CA GLN A 81 0.59 -10.91 -11.60
C GLN A 81 0.92 -9.43 -11.73
N GLN A 82 1.50 -9.05 -12.87
CA GLN A 82 1.91 -7.68 -13.15
C GLN A 82 0.70 -6.76 -13.32
N ARG A 83 0.80 -5.55 -12.75
CA ARG A 83 -0.15 -4.44 -12.96
C ARG A 83 0.54 -3.11 -13.31
N GLY A 84 1.81 -2.97 -12.95
CA GLY A 84 2.66 -1.83 -13.29
C GLY A 84 4.12 -2.25 -13.28
N LYS A 85 4.93 -1.57 -14.09
CA LYS A 85 6.36 -1.88 -14.18
C LYS A 85 7.06 -1.52 -12.88
N TRP A 86 7.89 -2.43 -12.39
CA TRP A 86 8.89 -2.19 -11.36
C TRP A 86 10.17 -2.95 -11.70
N SER A 87 11.30 -2.57 -11.10
CA SER A 87 12.62 -3.15 -11.34
C SER A 87 13.31 -3.58 -10.03
N LEU A 88 14.26 -4.51 -10.12
CA LEU A 88 15.13 -4.82 -8.97
C LEU A 88 15.82 -3.53 -8.46
N GLY A 89 15.84 -3.36 -7.14
CA GLY A 89 16.32 -2.15 -6.48
C GLY A 89 15.26 -1.07 -6.24
N ASP A 90 14.06 -1.20 -6.82
CA ASP A 90 12.93 -0.34 -6.45
C ASP A 90 12.53 -0.58 -4.98
N THR A 91 12.12 0.49 -4.28
CA THR A 91 11.54 0.35 -2.94
C THR A 91 10.13 -0.21 -3.05
N LEU A 92 9.97 -1.47 -2.67
CA LEU A 92 8.69 -2.17 -2.68
C LEU A 92 8.15 -2.37 -1.27
N GLU A 93 6.83 -2.47 -1.21
CA GLU A 93 6.12 -3.04 -0.07
C GLU A 93 4.93 -3.85 -0.58
N VAL A 94 4.41 -4.70 0.30
CA VAL A 94 3.17 -5.42 0.07
C VAL A 94 2.15 -5.07 1.13
N LEU A 95 0.93 -4.78 0.70
CA LEU A 95 -0.24 -4.61 1.54
C LEU A 95 -1.03 -5.93 1.58
N CYS A 96 -1.04 -6.58 2.73
CA CYS A 96 -1.78 -7.80 2.97
C CYS A 96 -3.29 -7.52 3.11
N PRO A 97 -4.18 -8.49 2.84
CA PRO A 97 -5.63 -8.34 3.01
C PRO A 97 -6.06 -8.01 4.44
N ASP A 98 -5.27 -8.42 5.43
CA ASP A 98 -5.46 -8.11 6.85
C ASP A 98 -4.99 -6.70 7.25
N GLY A 99 -4.49 -5.92 6.28
CA GLY A 99 -4.04 -4.54 6.48
C GLY A 99 -2.61 -4.40 6.99
N ARG A 100 -1.83 -5.49 7.13
CA ARG A 100 -0.39 -5.38 7.37
C ARG A 100 0.33 -4.87 6.12
N SER A 101 1.33 -4.01 6.32
CA SER A 101 2.26 -3.61 5.26
C SER A 101 3.64 -4.18 5.56
N ILE A 102 4.23 -4.88 4.59
CA ILE A 102 5.54 -5.54 4.74
C ILE A 102 6.49 -4.97 3.67
N PRO A 103 7.66 -4.41 4.04
CA PRO A 103 8.65 -3.98 3.05
C PRO A 103 9.22 -5.18 2.29
N LEU A 104 9.46 -5.02 1.00
CA LEU A 104 10.00 -6.08 0.13
C LEU A 104 11.27 -5.59 -0.56
N ASN A 105 12.27 -6.48 -0.61
CA ASN A 105 13.47 -6.32 -1.43
C ASN A 105 13.82 -7.65 -2.10
N PRO A 106 13.09 -8.04 -3.17
CA PRO A 106 13.32 -9.32 -3.83
C PRO A 106 14.72 -9.38 -4.45
N GLU A 107 15.41 -10.51 -4.29
CA GLU A 107 16.76 -10.70 -4.84
C GLU A 107 16.76 -10.94 -6.36
N TRP A 108 15.67 -11.50 -6.89
CA TRP A 108 15.52 -11.83 -8.30
C TRP A 108 14.06 -11.79 -8.74
N ILE A 109 13.84 -11.69 -10.05
CA ILE A 109 12.52 -11.82 -10.68
C ILE A 109 12.65 -12.91 -11.75
N LYS A 110 11.70 -13.85 -11.79
CA LYS A 110 11.56 -14.77 -12.92
C LYS A 110 10.26 -14.53 -13.66
N ASN A 111 10.33 -14.35 -14.97
CA ASN A 111 9.15 -14.18 -15.83
C ASN A 111 8.37 -15.51 -15.99
N GLU A 112 7.31 -15.48 -16.80
CA GLU A 112 6.46 -16.66 -17.05
C GLU A 112 7.21 -17.81 -17.74
N ALA A 113 8.26 -17.50 -18.52
CA ALA A 113 9.16 -18.48 -19.13
C ALA A 113 10.21 -19.05 -18.15
N GLY A 114 10.26 -18.57 -16.91
CA GLY A 114 11.22 -18.98 -15.88
C GLY A 114 12.59 -18.31 -16.00
N GLU A 115 12.73 -17.30 -16.86
CA GLU A 115 13.97 -16.57 -17.11
C GLU A 115 14.17 -15.45 -16.09
N LEU A 116 15.41 -15.22 -15.68
CA LEU A 116 15.76 -14.10 -14.80
C LEU A 116 15.66 -12.78 -15.56
N VAL A 117 14.93 -11.83 -14.99
CA VAL A 117 14.71 -10.50 -15.55
C VAL A 117 15.00 -9.42 -14.51
N GLU A 118 15.35 -8.22 -14.98
CA GLU A 118 15.62 -7.07 -14.09
C GLU A 118 14.39 -6.21 -13.82
N SER A 119 13.30 -6.38 -14.59
CA SER A 119 12.07 -5.61 -14.44
C SER A 119 10.84 -6.36 -14.96
N THR A 120 9.64 -5.83 -14.67
CA THR A 120 8.34 -6.37 -15.08
C THR A 120 7.63 -5.49 -16.14
N PRO A 121 8.14 -5.39 -17.38
CA PRO A 121 7.65 -4.43 -18.37
C PRO A 121 6.35 -4.84 -19.06
N HIS A 122 5.93 -6.11 -18.96
CA HIS A 122 4.78 -6.64 -19.70
C HIS A 122 3.51 -6.64 -18.85
N ALA A 123 2.45 -6.04 -19.39
CA ALA A 123 1.16 -5.94 -18.70
C ALA A 123 0.55 -7.33 -18.49
N MET A 124 0.03 -7.59 -17.27
CA MET A 124 -0.63 -8.84 -16.88
C MET A 124 0.25 -10.10 -16.87
N GLU A 125 1.54 -9.99 -17.20
CA GLU A 125 2.49 -11.09 -17.18
C GLU A 125 2.59 -11.69 -15.77
N ARG A 126 2.68 -13.02 -15.71
CA ARG A 126 2.94 -13.74 -14.46
C ARG A 126 4.43 -13.79 -14.20
N TYR A 127 4.82 -13.57 -12.95
CA TYR A 127 6.21 -13.66 -12.55
C TYR A 127 6.31 -14.18 -11.12
N THR A 128 7.51 -14.59 -10.73
CA THR A 128 7.80 -15.06 -9.38
C THR A 128 8.95 -14.28 -8.76
N ILE A 129 8.87 -14.10 -7.44
CA ILE A 129 9.87 -13.37 -6.65
C ILE A 129 10.06 -14.02 -5.28
N PRO A 130 11.29 -14.00 -4.72
CA PRO A 130 11.53 -14.44 -3.35
C PRO A 130 10.96 -13.42 -2.36
N THR A 131 10.19 -13.89 -1.38
CA THR A 131 9.54 -13.03 -0.37
C THR A 131 9.34 -13.80 0.94
N PRO A 132 9.19 -13.10 2.09
CA PRO A 132 8.57 -13.68 3.29
C PRO A 132 7.19 -14.27 2.95
N GLU A 133 6.58 -15.04 3.86
CA GLU A 133 5.24 -15.59 3.62
C GLU A 133 4.20 -14.48 3.39
N LEU A 134 3.52 -14.55 2.24
CA LEU A 134 2.49 -13.59 1.85
C LEU A 134 1.16 -14.31 1.60
N PRO A 135 0.04 -13.81 2.15
CA PRO A 135 -1.28 -14.35 1.82
C PRO A 135 -1.65 -14.02 0.37
N PRO A 136 -2.45 -14.88 -0.29
CA PRO A 136 -3.08 -14.54 -1.57
C PRO A 136 -3.87 -13.23 -1.48
N MET A 137 -4.06 -12.55 -2.62
CA MET A 137 -4.72 -11.23 -2.72
C MET A 137 -3.94 -10.07 -2.12
N SER A 138 -2.70 -10.28 -1.65
CA SER A 138 -1.83 -9.18 -1.25
C SER A 138 -1.47 -8.29 -2.44
N LEU A 139 -1.30 -6.99 -2.20
CA LEU A 139 -1.06 -5.98 -3.24
C LEU A 139 0.38 -5.47 -3.16
N LEU A 140 1.14 -5.58 -4.25
CA LEU A 140 2.48 -5.01 -4.36
C LEU A 140 2.38 -3.51 -4.70
N ARG A 141 3.13 -2.71 -3.95
CA ARG A 141 3.25 -1.27 -4.12
C ARG A 141 4.71 -0.88 -4.29
N ARG A 142 4.99 0.07 -5.18
CA ARG A 142 6.31 0.68 -5.40
C ARG A 142 6.27 2.14 -4.98
N LYS A 143 7.30 2.62 -4.28
CA LYS A 143 7.42 4.04 -3.94
C LYS A 143 7.72 4.89 -5.19
N VAL A 144 7.04 6.03 -5.34
CA VAL A 144 7.25 7.03 -6.42
C VAL A 144 8.21 8.12 -5.98
#